data_AF-A0AAD7EGZ2-F1
#
_entry.id   AF-A0AAD7EGZ2-F1
#
_cell.length_a   1.000
_cell.length_b   1.000
_cell.length_c   1.000
_cell.angle_alpha   90.00
_cell.angle_beta   90.00
_cell.angle_gamma   90.00
#
_symmetry.space_group_name_H-M   'P 1'
#
loop_
_entity.id
_entity.type
_entity.pdbx_description
1 polymer ?
#
loop_
_entity_poly.entity_id
_entity_poly.type
_entity_poly.pdbx_seq_one_letter_code
_entity_poly.pdbx_strand_id
1 'polypeptide(L)'
;MPATCHYPSWAMDLRYVIDKLPFRIVLPNLTTITPCMVDGVIKSVNAGLRVYLQWSIDNPDSPKLYLLRGRLEPEKDSAPVHKTLQFRHYLHVVNPKHRKALTQLLLSSHCLALERLRWVEFRRPRIDRNLRVCRFCKTEIESPEHALLECTGELELVQLRQDFLVRMRKDIPGLRPLNSMPTARFFTHMIAYRETISLVAKFAYEVTQFFEATPIYVPPLPLHWLTLPRHND
;
A
#
# COMPACT_ATOMS: atom_id res chain seq x y z
N MET A 1 8.45 -42.35 12.37
CA MET A 1 7.59 -41.40 11.64
C MET A 1 7.77 -41.66 10.15
N PRO A 2 6.75 -42.11 9.40
CA PRO A 2 6.94 -42.41 7.98
C PRO A 2 7.02 -41.12 7.17
N ALA A 3 8.02 -41.04 6.30
CA ALA A 3 8.17 -39.98 5.33
C ALA A 3 6.94 -39.92 4.41
N THR A 4 6.28 -38.76 4.34
CA THR A 4 5.20 -38.52 3.39
C THR A 4 5.79 -38.45 1.99
N CYS A 5 5.59 -39.52 1.21
CA CYS A 5 5.88 -39.54 -0.21
C CYS A 5 4.95 -38.52 -0.90
N HIS A 6 5.52 -37.42 -1.40
CA HIS A 6 4.79 -36.39 -2.13
C HIS A 6 4.47 -36.89 -3.54
N TYR A 7 3.38 -37.65 -3.68
CA TYR A 7 2.83 -37.92 -4.99
C TYR A 7 2.14 -36.64 -5.51
N PRO A 8 2.57 -36.10 -6.67
CA PRO A 8 1.94 -34.92 -7.24
C PRO A 8 0.47 -35.24 -7.56
N SER A 9 -0.43 -34.54 -6.90
CA SER A 9 -1.87 -34.69 -7.11
C SER A 9 -2.57 -33.40 -6.72
N TRP A 10 -3.67 -33.10 -7.41
CA TRP A 10 -4.48 -31.91 -7.15
C TRP A 10 -4.91 -31.81 -5.67
N ALA A 11 -5.15 -32.95 -5.02
CA ALA A 11 -5.54 -33.02 -3.61
C ALA A 11 -4.39 -32.63 -2.66
N MET A 12 -3.18 -33.09 -2.96
CA MET A 12 -2.00 -32.71 -2.19
C MET A 12 -1.62 -31.24 -2.42
N ASP A 13 -1.79 -30.74 -3.65
CA ASP A 13 -1.58 -29.33 -3.97
C ASP A 13 -2.55 -28.44 -3.19
N LEU A 14 -3.84 -28.79 -3.13
CA LEU A 14 -4.83 -28.06 -2.32
C LEU A 14 -4.49 -28.07 -0.84
N ARG A 15 -4.12 -29.23 -0.29
CA ARG A 15 -3.70 -29.35 1.11
C ARG A 15 -2.48 -28.48 1.40
N TYR A 16 -1.49 -28.52 0.52
CA TYR A 16 -0.29 -27.70 0.63
C TYR A 16 -0.63 -26.20 0.62
N VAL A 17 -1.46 -25.74 -0.33
CA VAL A 17 -1.87 -24.33 -0.42
C VAL A 17 -2.66 -23.90 0.81
N ILE A 18 -3.55 -24.76 1.33
CA ILE A 18 -4.35 -24.47 2.53
C ILE A 18 -3.47 -24.35 3.77
N ASP A 19 -2.49 -25.22 3.95
CA ASP A 19 -1.55 -25.16 5.09
C ASP A 19 -0.67 -23.89 5.05
N LYS A 20 -0.50 -23.28 3.87
CA LYS A 20 0.24 -22.02 3.69
C LYS A 20 -0.60 -20.77 3.86
N LEU A 21 -1.92 -20.90 4.05
CA LEU A 21 -2.77 -19.73 4.32
C LEU A 21 -2.40 -19.11 5.68
N PRO A 22 -2.51 -17.78 5.82
CA PRO A 22 -2.22 -17.09 7.09
C PRO A 22 -3.30 -17.30 8.16
N PHE A 23 -4.27 -18.18 7.90
CA PHE A 23 -5.35 -18.58 8.78
C PHE A 23 -5.66 -20.07 8.55
N ARG A 24 -6.20 -20.73 9.57
CA ARG A 24 -6.47 -22.17 9.52
C ARG A 24 -7.76 -22.47 8.77
N ILE A 25 -7.72 -23.47 7.89
CA ILE A 25 -8.88 -24.05 7.21
C ILE A 25 -8.83 -25.56 7.41
N VAL A 26 -9.96 -26.15 7.81
CA VAL A 26 -10.08 -27.61 7.97
C VAL A 26 -10.59 -28.21 6.68
N LEU A 27 -9.78 -29.08 6.07
CA LEU A 27 -10.19 -29.83 4.90
C LEU A 27 -11.12 -30.99 5.28
N PRO A 28 -12.19 -31.24 4.51
CA PRO A 28 -13.03 -32.41 4.69
C PRO A 28 -12.25 -33.68 4.31
N ASN A 29 -12.71 -34.83 4.80
CA ASN A 29 -12.18 -36.10 4.35
C ASN A 29 -12.47 -36.28 2.84
N LEU A 30 -11.41 -36.42 2.04
CA LEU A 30 -11.48 -36.51 0.59
C LEU A 30 -12.22 -37.77 0.11
N THR A 31 -12.25 -38.85 0.90
CA THR A 31 -12.97 -40.08 0.54
C THR A 31 -14.48 -39.97 0.75
N THR A 32 -14.94 -38.99 1.51
CA THR A 32 -16.36 -38.78 1.85
C THR A 32 -16.83 -37.38 1.48
N ILE A 33 -16.14 -36.72 0.55
CA ILE A 33 -16.40 -35.32 0.20
C ILE A 33 -17.75 -35.19 -0.50
N THR A 34 -18.51 -34.18 -0.13
CA THR A 34 -19.79 -33.83 -0.77
C THR A 34 -19.74 -32.39 -1.30
N PRO A 35 -20.58 -32.02 -2.28
CA PRO A 35 -20.66 -30.63 -2.75
C PRO A 35 -20.90 -29.61 -1.64
N CYS A 36 -21.74 -29.95 -0.66
CA CYS A 36 -22.02 -29.08 0.50
C CYS A 36 -20.77 -28.83 1.36
N MET A 37 -19.92 -29.85 1.53
CA MET A 37 -18.65 -29.70 2.26
C MET A 37 -17.68 -28.79 1.49
N VAL A 38 -17.63 -28.93 0.16
CA VAL A 38 -16.83 -28.04 -0.70
C VAL A 38 -17.30 -26.59 -0.55
N ASP A 39 -18.61 -26.35 -0.62
CA ASP A 39 -19.19 -25.01 -0.40
C ASP A 39 -18.84 -24.46 0.99
N GLY A 40 -18.84 -25.32 2.02
CA GLY A 40 -18.42 -24.97 3.37
C GLY A 40 -16.95 -24.53 3.45
N VAL A 41 -16.05 -25.23 2.76
CA VAL A 41 -14.64 -24.85 2.66
C VAL A 41 -14.49 -23.52 1.91
N ILE A 42 -15.17 -23.34 0.78
CA ILE A 42 -15.14 -22.08 0.01
C ILE A 42 -15.60 -20.91 0.89
N LYS A 43 -16.70 -21.07 1.63
CA LYS A 43 -17.18 -20.06 2.58
C LYS A 43 -16.16 -19.77 3.68
N SER A 44 -15.53 -20.80 4.23
CA SER A 44 -14.52 -20.67 5.29
C SER A 44 -13.27 -19.94 4.80
N VAL A 45 -12.79 -20.26 3.60
CA VAL A 45 -11.66 -19.58 2.96
C VAL A 45 -11.98 -18.10 2.74
N ASN A 46 -13.18 -17.80 2.20
CA ASN A 46 -13.61 -16.42 1.98
C ASN A 46 -13.75 -15.63 3.30
N ALA A 47 -14.27 -16.26 4.35
CA ALA A 47 -14.39 -15.63 5.67
C ALA A 47 -13.00 -15.37 6.28
N GLY A 48 -12.12 -16.37 6.27
CA GLY A 48 -10.74 -16.23 6.74
C GLY A 48 -9.97 -15.15 5.99
N LEU A 49 -10.11 -15.09 4.66
CA LEU A 49 -9.52 -14.06 3.82
C LEU A 49 -9.97 -12.66 4.22
N ARG A 50 -11.29 -12.45 4.42
CA ARG A 50 -11.83 -11.14 4.83
C ARG A 50 -11.26 -10.69 6.17
N VAL A 51 -11.24 -11.59 7.16
CA VAL A 51 -10.70 -11.30 8.50
C VAL A 51 -9.21 -10.97 8.40
N TYR A 52 -8.44 -11.78 7.68
CA TYR A 52 -7.01 -11.57 7.52
C TYR A 52 -6.67 -10.25 6.82
N LEU A 53 -7.41 -9.89 5.75
CA LEU A 53 -7.19 -8.63 5.04
C LEU A 53 -7.54 -7.42 5.90
N GLN A 54 -8.65 -7.47 6.65
CA GLN A 54 -9.01 -6.40 7.57
C GLN A 54 -7.93 -6.22 8.63
N TRP A 55 -7.51 -7.32 9.26
CA TRP A 55 -6.41 -7.31 10.22
C TRP A 55 -5.12 -6.77 9.60
N SER A 56 -4.79 -7.14 8.36
CA SER A 56 -3.57 -6.68 7.67
C SER A 56 -3.55 -5.17 7.44
N ILE A 57 -4.71 -4.55 7.22
CA ILE A 57 -4.86 -3.09 7.07
C ILE A 57 -4.79 -2.42 8.45
N ASP A 58 -5.55 -2.93 9.42
CA ASP A 58 -5.71 -2.31 10.73
C ASP A 58 -4.52 -2.53 11.66
N ASN A 59 -3.69 -3.55 11.42
CA ASN A 59 -2.55 -3.88 12.25
C ASN A 59 -1.62 -2.65 12.39
N PRO A 60 -1.56 -2.00 13.57
CA PRO A 60 -0.80 -0.77 13.77
C PRO A 60 0.70 -1.00 13.64
N ASP A 61 1.16 -2.21 13.94
CA ASP A 61 2.57 -2.62 13.88
C ASP A 61 3.04 -2.83 12.43
N SER A 62 2.09 -3.00 11.49
CA SER A 62 2.42 -3.05 10.07
C SER A 62 2.74 -1.65 9.56
N PRO A 63 3.93 -1.41 8.98
CA PRO A 63 4.22 -0.15 8.32
C PRO A 63 3.63 -0.09 6.88
N LYS A 64 2.95 -1.15 6.41
CA LYS A 64 2.28 -1.17 5.10
C LYS A 64 0.81 -0.81 5.24
N LEU A 65 0.21 -0.38 4.12
CA LEU A 65 -1.23 -0.18 3.97
C LEU A 65 -1.85 0.83 4.93
N TYR A 66 -1.04 1.61 5.67
CA TYR A 66 -1.55 2.56 6.65
C TYR A 66 -2.44 3.64 6.02
N LEU A 67 -2.23 3.95 4.73
CA LEU A 67 -3.07 4.83 3.92
C LEU A 67 -4.47 4.25 3.59
N LEU A 68 -4.69 2.97 3.83
CA LEU A 68 -6.00 2.32 3.68
C LEU A 68 -6.79 2.28 4.99
N ARG A 69 -6.16 2.56 6.14
CA ARG A 69 -6.81 2.48 7.46
C ARG A 69 -7.94 3.49 7.57
N GLY A 70 -9.11 3.02 8.00
CA GLY A 70 -10.29 3.87 8.20
C GLY A 70 -10.76 4.58 6.93
N ARG A 71 -10.31 4.11 5.76
CA ARG A 71 -10.70 4.70 4.48
C ARG A 71 -12.18 4.43 4.24
N LEU A 72 -12.95 5.51 4.09
CA LEU A 72 -14.36 5.45 3.78
C LEU A 72 -14.55 5.48 2.26
N GLU A 73 -15.45 4.65 1.78
CA GLU A 73 -15.83 4.59 0.36
C GLU A 73 -17.16 5.31 0.15
N PRO A 74 -17.26 6.11 -0.92
CA PRO A 74 -18.51 6.77 -1.25
C PRO A 74 -19.54 5.72 -1.67
N GLU A 75 -20.66 5.65 -0.94
CA GLU A 75 -21.85 4.93 -1.36
C GLU A 75 -22.87 5.86 -2.02
N LYS A 76 -23.72 5.24 -2.83
CA LYS A 76 -24.84 5.93 -3.46
C LYS A 76 -25.93 6.10 -2.40
N ASP A 77 -26.34 7.33 -2.16
CA ASP A 77 -27.47 7.69 -1.29
C ASP A 77 -27.31 7.33 0.21
N SER A 78 -26.09 7.06 0.69
CA SER A 78 -25.81 6.72 2.10
C SER A 78 -24.50 7.34 2.60
N ALA A 79 -24.28 7.29 3.92
CA ALA A 79 -23.04 7.74 4.53
C ALA A 79 -21.86 6.87 4.05
N PRO A 80 -20.67 7.45 3.82
CA PRO A 80 -19.49 6.67 3.42
C PRO A 80 -19.17 5.55 4.42
N VAL A 81 -18.92 4.34 3.90
CA VAL A 81 -18.69 3.14 4.72
C VAL A 81 -17.29 2.59 4.48
N HIS A 82 -16.69 2.02 5.52
CA HIS A 82 -15.45 1.27 5.38
C HIS A 82 -15.74 -0.08 4.72
N LYS A 83 -15.07 -0.36 3.58
CA LYS A 83 -15.13 -1.67 2.91
C LYS A 83 -13.72 -2.18 2.67
N THR A 84 -13.40 -3.37 3.20
CA THR A 84 -12.10 -4.04 3.03
C THR A 84 -11.90 -4.51 1.59
N LEU A 85 -12.89 -5.24 1.07
CA LEU A 85 -12.90 -5.82 -0.26
C LEU A 85 -13.87 -5.03 -1.16
N GLN A 86 -13.31 -4.19 -2.01
CA GLN A 86 -14.08 -3.43 -2.99
C GLN A 86 -13.20 -3.08 -4.18
N PHE A 87 -13.78 -3.11 -5.38
CA PHE A 87 -13.18 -2.48 -6.55
C PHE A 87 -13.22 -0.95 -6.38
N ARG A 88 -12.04 -0.34 -6.21
CA ARG A 88 -11.93 1.07 -5.86
C ARG A 88 -12.12 1.95 -7.10
N HIS A 89 -12.81 3.08 -6.96
CA HIS A 89 -13.14 3.95 -8.09
C HIS A 89 -11.90 4.52 -8.80
N TYR A 90 -10.79 4.72 -8.09
CA TYR A 90 -9.53 5.18 -8.70
C TYR A 90 -8.93 4.16 -9.68
N LEU A 91 -9.40 2.92 -9.67
CA LEU A 91 -9.04 1.92 -10.68
C LEU A 91 -9.76 2.15 -12.02
N HIS A 92 -10.75 3.05 -12.08
CA HIS A 92 -11.37 3.50 -13.34
C HIS A 92 -10.61 4.66 -14.01
N VAL A 93 -9.56 5.22 -13.40
CA VAL A 93 -8.74 6.27 -14.04
C VAL A 93 -8.23 5.74 -15.38
N VAL A 94 -8.58 6.42 -16.47
CA VAL A 94 -8.33 5.95 -17.85
C VAL A 94 -6.84 5.72 -18.11
N ASN A 95 -6.00 6.68 -17.73
CA ASN A 95 -4.56 6.57 -17.97
C ASN A 95 -3.94 5.48 -17.06
N PRO A 96 -3.35 4.42 -17.65
CA PRO A 96 -2.82 3.30 -16.89
C PRO A 96 -1.62 3.67 -16.01
N LYS A 97 -0.77 4.63 -16.43
CA LYS A 97 0.39 5.07 -15.64
C LYS A 97 -0.06 5.83 -14.39
N HIS A 98 -1.05 6.71 -14.53
CA HIS A 98 -1.63 7.47 -13.41
C HIS A 98 -2.29 6.54 -12.39
N ARG A 99 -3.12 5.62 -12.90
CA ARG A 99 -3.78 4.59 -12.09
C ARG A 99 -2.76 3.74 -11.32
N LYS A 100 -1.69 3.30 -11.99
CA LYS A 100 -0.62 2.49 -11.39
C LYS A 100 0.11 3.25 -10.29
N ALA A 101 0.53 4.50 -10.55
CA ALA A 101 1.24 5.31 -9.56
C ALA A 101 0.42 5.53 -8.29
N LEU A 102 -0.85 5.93 -8.42
CA LEU A 102 -1.74 6.11 -7.27
C LEU A 102 -1.96 4.81 -6.50
N THR A 103 -2.15 3.69 -7.22
CA THR A 103 -2.32 2.37 -6.59
C THR A 103 -1.06 1.95 -5.84
N GLN A 104 0.12 2.17 -6.41
CA GLN A 104 1.40 1.84 -5.77
C GLN A 104 1.65 2.67 -4.50
N LEU A 105 1.27 3.94 -4.48
CA LEU A 105 1.34 4.76 -3.27
C LEU A 105 0.47 4.19 -2.15
N LEU A 106 -0.78 3.86 -2.47
CA LEU A 106 -1.75 3.34 -1.49
C LEU A 106 -1.40 1.95 -0.97
N LEU A 107 -0.83 1.10 -1.82
CA LEU A 107 -0.50 -0.30 -1.48
C LEU A 107 0.94 -0.47 -0.96
N SER A 108 1.65 0.61 -0.65
CA SER A 108 3.05 0.57 -0.18
C SER A 108 3.97 -0.18 -1.15
N SER A 109 3.88 0.14 -2.44
CA SER A 109 4.66 -0.43 -3.54
C SER A 109 5.28 0.66 -4.44
N HIS A 110 5.68 1.78 -3.83
CA HIS A 110 6.14 2.99 -4.52
C HIS A 110 7.67 3.17 -4.48
N CYS A 111 8.18 4.14 -5.27
CA CYS A 111 9.61 4.45 -5.43
C CYS A 111 10.23 5.27 -4.28
N LEU A 112 9.42 5.75 -3.33
CA LEU A 112 9.89 6.61 -2.24
C LEU A 112 10.76 5.86 -1.21
N ALA A 113 11.67 6.57 -0.55
CA ALA A 113 12.64 6.03 0.39
C ALA A 113 11.98 5.28 1.55
N LEU A 114 10.80 5.73 2.02
CA LEU A 114 10.03 5.04 3.06
C LEU A 114 9.82 3.55 2.73
N GLU A 115 9.55 3.20 1.47
CA GLU A 115 9.36 1.82 1.04
C GLU A 115 10.64 1.22 0.45
N ARG A 116 11.39 1.94 -0.39
CA ARG A 116 12.59 1.38 -1.04
C ARG A 116 13.70 1.02 -0.05
N LEU A 117 13.93 1.84 0.97
CA LEU A 117 14.98 1.59 1.96
C LEU A 117 14.58 0.59 3.04
N ARG A 118 13.33 0.11 3.02
CA ARG A 118 12.86 -0.98 3.88
C ARG A 118 13.49 -2.32 3.51
N TRP A 119 13.72 -2.53 2.21
CA TRP A 119 14.20 -3.80 1.69
C TRP A 119 15.71 -3.88 1.81
N VAL A 120 16.20 -5.09 2.04
CA VAL A 120 17.61 -5.42 1.87
C VAL A 120 17.91 -5.43 0.38
N GLU A 121 18.95 -4.71 -0.02
CA GLU A 121 19.44 -4.69 -1.40
C GLU A 121 20.93 -5.05 -1.40
N PHE A 122 21.48 -5.34 -2.59
CA PHE A 122 22.88 -5.69 -2.71
C PHE A 122 23.77 -4.58 -2.11
N ARG A 123 24.55 -4.94 -1.07
CA ARG A 123 25.42 -4.02 -0.30
C ARG A 123 24.71 -2.92 0.48
N ARG A 124 23.39 -3.01 0.67
CA ARG A 124 22.63 -2.06 1.51
C ARG A 124 21.72 -2.83 2.47
N PRO A 125 21.93 -2.72 3.80
CA PRO A 125 21.00 -3.30 4.76
C PRO A 125 19.65 -2.60 4.70
N ARG A 126 18.67 -3.18 5.38
CA ARG A 126 17.43 -2.47 5.71
C ARG A 126 17.77 -1.23 6.53
N ILE A 127 17.20 -0.09 6.15
CA ILE A 127 17.37 1.19 6.86
C ILE A 127 16.21 1.41 7.81
N ASP A 128 16.49 1.89 9.02
CA ASP A 128 15.46 2.22 10.00
C ASP A 128 14.57 3.35 9.52
N ARG A 129 13.29 3.31 9.90
CA ARG A 129 12.25 4.18 9.35
C ARG A 129 12.57 5.67 9.52
N ASN A 130 13.09 6.06 10.68
CA ASN A 130 13.50 7.43 11.01
C ASN A 130 14.66 7.93 10.16
N LEU A 131 15.45 7.04 9.56
CA LEU A 131 16.58 7.37 8.69
C LEU A 131 16.20 7.41 7.19
N ARG A 132 14.97 7.04 6.83
CA ARG A 132 14.48 7.05 5.43
C ARG A 132 14.05 8.45 5.00
N VAL A 133 14.94 9.42 5.16
CA VAL A 133 14.65 10.83 4.91
C VAL A 133 14.54 11.14 3.41
N CYS A 134 13.85 12.23 3.11
CA CYS A 134 13.57 12.72 1.76
C CYS A 134 14.84 13.06 1.00
N ARG A 135 14.93 12.59 -0.24
CA ARG A 135 16.07 12.85 -1.13
C ARG A 135 16.26 14.33 -1.47
N PHE A 136 15.19 15.13 -1.38
CA PHE A 136 15.23 16.57 -1.62
C PHE A 136 15.57 17.36 -0.35
N CYS A 137 14.67 17.37 0.65
CA CYS A 137 14.88 18.21 1.83
C CYS A 137 15.83 17.60 2.87
N LYS A 138 16.04 16.28 2.87
CA LYS A 138 16.91 15.54 3.81
C LYS A 138 16.58 15.69 5.30
N THR A 139 15.41 16.24 5.63
CA THR A 139 14.97 16.47 7.02
C THR A 139 13.86 15.54 7.45
N GLU A 140 12.84 15.37 6.62
CA GLU A 140 11.64 14.58 6.92
C GLU A 140 11.68 13.21 6.26
N ILE A 141 10.91 12.25 6.78
CA ILE A 141 10.76 10.92 6.16
C ILE A 141 10.16 11.07 4.75
N GLU A 142 10.72 10.35 3.76
CA GLU A 142 10.20 10.34 2.38
C GLU A 142 8.94 9.48 2.25
N SER A 143 7.87 9.90 2.89
CA SER A 143 6.54 9.27 2.80
C SER A 143 5.73 9.83 1.63
N PRO A 144 4.66 9.14 1.19
CA PRO A 144 3.70 9.68 0.21
C PRO A 144 3.18 11.07 0.55
N GLU A 145 2.83 11.32 1.81
CA GLU A 145 2.34 12.62 2.30
C GLU A 145 3.40 13.69 2.15
N HIS A 146 4.63 13.37 2.59
CA HIS A 146 5.73 14.31 2.48
C HIS A 146 6.02 14.65 1.02
N ALA A 147 6.19 13.62 0.18
CA ALA A 147 6.51 13.78 -1.23
C ALA A 147 5.43 14.56 -2.01
N LEU A 148 4.15 14.25 -1.78
CA LEU A 148 3.05 14.86 -2.51
C LEU A 148 2.69 16.24 -1.95
N LEU A 149 2.72 16.43 -0.63
CA LEU A 149 1.97 17.51 0.01
C LEU A 149 2.81 18.38 0.93
N GLU A 150 4.02 18.02 1.32
CA GLU A 150 4.77 18.77 2.33
C GLU A 150 6.13 19.26 1.83
N CYS A 151 6.87 18.44 1.08
CA CYS A 151 8.23 18.71 0.66
C CYS A 151 8.40 20.08 0.00
N THR A 152 9.32 20.88 0.52
CA THR A 152 9.74 22.18 -0.03
C THR A 152 11.20 22.17 -0.47
N GLY A 153 11.82 20.99 -0.52
CA GLY A 153 13.23 20.84 -0.88
C GLY A 153 13.54 21.05 -2.36
N GLU A 154 12.52 21.15 -3.21
CA GLU A 154 12.65 21.39 -4.64
C GLU A 154 11.54 22.31 -5.15
N LEU A 155 11.90 23.33 -5.93
CA LEU A 155 11.00 24.41 -6.33
C LEU A 155 9.97 23.93 -7.35
N GLU A 156 10.39 23.07 -8.30
CA GLU A 156 9.47 22.51 -9.31
C GLU A 156 8.38 21.66 -8.66
N LEU A 157 8.72 20.89 -7.62
CA LEU A 157 7.76 20.10 -6.85
C LEU A 157 6.77 21.00 -6.10
N VAL A 158 7.24 22.13 -5.55
CA VAL A 158 6.38 23.13 -4.90
C VAL A 158 5.39 23.70 -5.92
N GLN A 159 5.86 24.11 -7.11
CA GLN A 159 5.01 24.67 -8.15
C GLN A 159 3.95 23.65 -8.62
N LEU A 160 4.38 22.40 -8.88
CA LEU A 160 3.47 21.31 -9.28
C LEU A 160 2.35 21.10 -8.26
N ARG A 161 2.69 21.11 -6.96
CA ARG A 161 1.71 21.00 -5.87
C ARG A 161 0.76 22.21 -5.82
N GLN A 162 1.26 23.43 -6.01
CA GLN A 162 0.42 24.63 -6.00
C GLN A 162 -0.59 24.61 -7.16
N ASP A 163 -0.14 24.28 -8.37
CA ASP A 163 -1.00 24.17 -9.55
C ASP A 163 -2.08 23.10 -9.36
N PHE A 164 -1.69 21.95 -8.79
CA PHE A 164 -2.64 20.89 -8.43
C PHE A 164 -3.68 21.37 -7.41
N LEU A 165 -3.25 22.01 -6.32
CA LEU A 165 -4.16 22.49 -5.26
C LEU A 165 -5.10 23.61 -5.74
N VAL A 166 -4.66 24.45 -6.67
CA VAL A 166 -5.53 25.45 -7.32
C VAL A 166 -6.62 24.77 -8.15
N ARG A 167 -6.27 23.77 -8.97
CA ARG A 167 -7.25 23.00 -9.76
C ARG A 167 -8.22 22.22 -8.87
N MET A 168 -7.71 21.54 -7.85
CA MET A 168 -8.54 20.80 -6.89
C MET A 168 -9.58 21.68 -6.19
N ARG A 169 -9.19 22.90 -5.75
CA ARG A 169 -10.11 23.85 -5.11
C ARG A 169 -11.17 24.40 -6.07
N LYS A 170 -10.86 24.48 -7.36
CA LYS A 170 -11.82 24.87 -8.39
C LYS A 170 -12.88 23.78 -8.62
N ASP A 171 -12.46 22.52 -8.62
CA ASP A 171 -13.33 21.38 -8.96
C ASP A 171 -14.09 20.81 -7.75
N ILE A 172 -13.65 21.08 -6.52
CA ILE A 172 -14.33 20.67 -5.28
C ILE A 172 -14.65 21.91 -4.44
N PRO A 173 -15.88 22.47 -4.57
CA PRO A 173 -16.36 23.52 -3.69
C PRO A 173 -16.32 23.06 -2.22
N GLY A 174 -15.65 23.82 -1.36
CA GLY A 174 -15.53 23.50 0.06
C GLY A 174 -14.41 22.51 0.42
N LEU A 175 -13.51 22.19 -0.51
CA LEU A 175 -12.29 21.45 -0.17
C LEU A 175 -11.54 22.17 0.95
N ARG A 176 -11.32 21.48 2.07
CA ARG A 176 -10.64 22.07 3.21
C ARG A 176 -9.18 22.42 2.85
N PRO A 177 -8.57 23.42 3.50
CA PRO A 177 -7.15 23.69 3.32
C PRO A 177 -6.27 22.48 3.70
N LEU A 178 -5.09 22.36 3.06
CA LEU A 178 -4.14 21.28 3.29
C LEU A 178 -3.77 21.08 4.78
N ASN A 179 -3.70 22.18 5.54
CA ASN A 179 -3.32 22.17 6.96
C ASN A 179 -4.51 22.02 7.92
N SER A 180 -5.71 21.76 7.41
CA SER A 180 -6.93 21.61 8.24
C SER A 180 -7.03 20.27 8.97
N MET A 181 -6.19 19.30 8.60
CA MET A 181 -6.14 17.96 9.15
C MET A 181 -4.76 17.34 8.89
N PRO A 182 -4.40 16.22 9.54
CA PRO A 182 -3.16 15.50 9.22
C PRO A 182 -3.04 15.18 7.73
N THR A 183 -1.87 15.37 7.14
CA THR A 183 -1.64 15.26 5.69
C THR A 183 -2.02 13.91 5.11
N ALA A 184 -1.81 12.82 5.85
CA ALA A 184 -2.27 11.49 5.44
C ALA A 184 -3.79 11.44 5.30
N ARG A 185 -4.53 12.03 6.25
CA ARG A 185 -5.99 12.14 6.19
C ARG A 185 -6.41 13.03 5.03
N PHE A 186 -5.72 14.15 4.79
CA PHE A 186 -5.97 15.01 3.65
C PHE A 186 -5.82 14.26 2.33
N PHE A 187 -4.75 13.48 2.17
CA PHE A 187 -4.53 12.64 0.99
C PHE A 187 -5.67 11.63 0.78
N THR A 188 -6.05 10.89 1.83
CA THR A 188 -7.19 9.96 1.73
C THR A 188 -8.50 10.66 1.40
N HIS A 189 -8.71 11.88 1.89
CA HIS A 189 -9.89 12.67 1.61
C HIS A 189 -9.96 13.10 0.15
N MET A 190 -8.85 13.56 -0.45
CA MET A 190 -8.79 13.89 -1.88
C MET A 190 -9.12 12.68 -2.76
N ILE A 191 -8.65 11.49 -2.39
CA ILE A 191 -8.91 10.26 -3.14
C ILE A 191 -10.39 9.86 -3.09
N ALA A 192 -11.15 10.26 -2.07
CA ALA A 192 -12.55 9.89 -1.93
C ALA A 192 -13.47 10.55 -2.98
N TYR A 193 -13.04 11.68 -3.56
CA TYR A 193 -13.80 12.40 -4.59
C TYR A 193 -13.65 11.72 -5.96
N ARG A 194 -14.77 11.33 -6.57
CA ARG A 194 -14.76 10.59 -7.85
C ARG A 194 -14.47 11.52 -9.02
N GLU A 195 -14.94 12.75 -8.94
CA GLU A 195 -14.89 13.77 -9.98
C GLU A 195 -13.45 14.21 -10.27
N THR A 196 -12.62 14.28 -9.23
CA THR A 196 -11.23 14.73 -9.32
C THR A 196 -10.21 13.59 -9.28
N ILE A 197 -10.65 12.33 -9.26
CA ILE A 197 -9.72 11.21 -9.07
C ILE A 197 -8.66 11.11 -10.16
N SER A 198 -9.02 11.48 -11.40
CA SER A 198 -8.08 11.57 -12.52
C SER A 198 -7.01 12.66 -12.31
N LEU A 199 -7.38 13.78 -11.69
CA LEU A 199 -6.47 14.87 -11.33
C LEU A 199 -5.51 14.43 -10.22
N VAL A 200 -6.02 13.78 -9.16
CA VAL A 200 -5.21 13.22 -8.07
C VAL A 200 -4.25 12.16 -8.58
N ALA A 201 -4.71 11.25 -9.44
CA ALA A 201 -3.87 10.19 -10.00
C ALA A 201 -2.78 10.73 -10.94
N LYS A 202 -3.09 11.78 -11.72
CA LYS A 202 -2.10 12.48 -12.55
C LYS A 202 -1.02 13.13 -11.68
N PHE A 203 -1.43 13.88 -10.66
CA PHE A 203 -0.51 14.53 -9.73
C PHE A 203 0.39 13.51 -9.01
N ALA A 204 -0.19 12.42 -8.53
CA ALA A 204 0.56 11.33 -7.93
C ALA A 204 1.62 10.76 -8.88
N TYR A 205 1.26 10.56 -10.15
CA TYR A 205 2.21 10.11 -11.17
C TYR A 205 3.34 11.12 -11.40
N GLU A 206 3.02 12.39 -11.65
CA GLU A 206 4.01 13.44 -11.91
C GLU A 206 5.01 13.57 -10.74
N VAL A 207 4.53 13.58 -9.50
CA VAL A 207 5.39 13.59 -8.32
C VAL A 207 6.25 12.32 -8.24
N THR A 208 5.67 11.13 -8.44
CA THR A 208 6.48 9.89 -8.36
C THR A 208 7.54 9.81 -9.46
N GLN A 209 7.29 10.33 -10.66
CA GLN A 209 8.29 10.43 -11.72
C GLN A 209 9.41 11.40 -11.34
N PHE A 210 9.06 12.52 -10.72
CA PHE A 210 10.03 13.49 -10.21
C PHE A 210 10.97 12.88 -9.19
N PHE A 211 10.43 12.11 -8.24
CA PHE A 211 11.22 11.37 -7.26
C PHE A 211 12.04 10.26 -7.93
N GLU A 212 11.46 9.47 -8.83
CA GLU A 212 12.15 8.37 -9.52
C GLU A 212 13.35 8.85 -10.36
N ALA A 213 13.29 10.06 -10.92
CA ALA A 213 14.39 10.67 -11.65
C ALA A 213 15.58 11.11 -10.76
N THR A 214 15.41 11.17 -9.45
CA THR A 214 16.44 11.61 -8.50
C THR A 214 16.94 10.42 -7.67
N PRO A 215 18.25 10.20 -7.50
CA PRO A 215 18.76 9.13 -6.64
C PRO A 215 18.22 9.21 -5.20
N ILE A 216 17.86 8.06 -4.62
CA ILE A 216 17.45 8.00 -3.22
C ILE A 216 18.61 8.45 -2.34
N TYR A 217 18.33 9.35 -1.41
CA TYR A 217 19.29 9.68 -0.36
C TYR A 217 19.40 8.53 0.64
N VAL A 218 20.60 7.97 0.77
CA VAL A 218 20.94 7.00 1.79
C VAL A 218 21.85 7.72 2.80
N PRO A 219 21.43 7.86 4.07
CA PRO A 219 22.28 8.50 5.07
C PRO A 219 23.55 7.66 5.29
N PRO A 220 24.64 8.29 5.77
CA PRO A 220 25.84 7.55 6.16
C PRO A 220 25.48 6.45 7.16
N LEU A 221 25.76 5.20 6.78
CA LEU A 221 25.48 4.07 7.66
C LEU A 221 26.58 3.99 8.73
N PRO A 222 26.23 3.70 9.99
CA PRO A 222 27.23 3.45 11.02
C PRO A 222 28.19 2.33 10.59
N LEU A 223 29.49 2.49 10.82
CA LEU A 223 30.53 1.52 10.42
C LEU A 223 30.25 0.09 10.95
N HIS A 224 29.60 -0.03 12.11
CA HIS A 224 29.23 -1.32 12.69
C HIS A 224 28.19 -2.09 11.86
N TRP A 225 27.46 -1.44 10.95
CA TRP A 225 26.52 -2.12 10.03
C TRP A 225 27.22 -2.78 8.83
N LEU A 226 28.45 -2.37 8.51
CA LEU A 226 29.27 -3.00 7.46
C LEU A 226 29.95 -4.29 7.94
N THR A 227 29.90 -4.58 9.25
CA THR A 227 30.62 -5.69 9.88
C THR A 227 29.72 -6.82 10.39
N LEU A 228 28.39 -6.68 10.29
CA LEU A 228 27.48 -7.74 10.71
C LEU A 228 27.54 -8.94 9.73
N PRO A 229 27.67 -10.18 10.25
CA PRO A 229 27.62 -11.37 9.41
C PRO A 229 26.30 -11.41 8.64
N ARG A 230 26.37 -11.78 7.35
CA ARG A 230 25.16 -12.03 6.56
C ARG A 230 24.45 -13.24 7.18
N HIS A 231 23.41 -13.02 7.96
CA HIS A 231 22.44 -14.06 8.24
C HIS A 231 21.68 -14.31 6.95
N ASN A 232 21.94 -15.47 6.34
CA ASN A 232 21.10 -16.03 5.29
C ASN A 232 19.84 -16.55 5.98
N ASP A 233 18.71 -15.88 5.72
CA ASP A 233 17.37 -16.45 5.87
C ASP A 233 16.91 -17.06 4.53
#